data_AF-A0A7X8G7C2-F1
#
_entry.id   AF-A0A7X8G7C2-F1
#
_cell.length_a   1.000
_cell.length_b   1.000
_cell.length_c   1.000
_cell.angle_alpha   90.00
_cell.angle_beta   90.00
_cell.angle_gamma   90.00
#
_symmetry.space_group_name_H-M   'P 1'
#
loop_
_entity.id
_entity.type
_entity.pdbx_description
1 polymer ?
#
loop_
_entity_poly.entity_id
_entity_poly.type
_entity_poly.pdbx_seq_one_letter_code
_entity_poly.pdbx_strand_id
1 'polypeptide(L)'
;MDTKTEKVVKKIQTDEEVKKKAVKLVVAHIKRKASQDFSGIDYLNAWLEEMDALLEKEEFDIREYHEMRRHFNDVIESTLDANMRMKLRDSWYSMGKALDKKAKRY
;
A
#
# COMPACT_ATOMS: atom_id res chain seq x y z
N MET A 1 38.49 4.88 -26.23
CA MET A 1 37.74 4.59 -25.00
C MET A 1 36.29 4.41 -25.40
N ASP A 2 35.91 3.17 -25.65
CA ASP A 2 34.56 2.80 -26.08
C ASP A 2 33.59 2.92 -24.90
N THR A 3 32.82 4.01 -24.88
CA THR A 3 31.67 4.15 -23.98
C THR A 3 30.59 3.19 -24.42
N LYS A 4 30.55 2.03 -23.77
CA LYS A 4 29.48 1.03 -23.90
C LYS A 4 28.21 1.62 -23.30
N THR A 5 27.35 2.20 -24.13
CA THR A 5 25.99 2.59 -23.74
C THR A 5 25.21 1.30 -23.50
N GLU A 6 25.16 0.85 -22.23
CA GLU A 6 24.26 -0.21 -21.81
C GLU A 6 22.83 0.24 -22.13
N LYS A 7 22.25 -0.32 -23.19
CA LYS A 7 20.82 -0.23 -23.46
C LYS A 7 20.12 -0.83 -22.24
N VAL A 8 19.63 0.02 -21.35
CA VAL A 8 18.73 -0.37 -20.27
C VAL A 8 17.51 -1.00 -20.94
N VAL A 9 17.51 -2.33 -21.02
CA VAL A 9 16.34 -3.11 -21.42
C VAL A 9 15.29 -2.76 -20.38
N LYS A 10 14.33 -1.91 -20.76
CA LYS A 10 13.21 -1.55 -19.87
C LYS A 10 12.51 -2.85 -19.50
N LYS A 11 12.73 -3.33 -18.26
CA LYS A 11 12.05 -4.49 -17.71
C LYS A 11 10.55 -4.26 -17.90
N ILE A 12 9.89 -5.13 -18.66
CA ILE A 12 8.44 -5.03 -18.91
C ILE A 12 7.78 -5.23 -17.55
N GLN A 13 7.13 -4.18 -17.06
CA GLN A 13 6.50 -4.20 -15.75
C GLN A 13 5.19 -4.98 -15.84
N THR A 14 4.94 -5.90 -14.92
CA THR A 14 3.65 -6.61 -14.86
C THR A 14 2.57 -5.77 -14.19
N ASP A 15 1.29 -6.07 -14.44
CA ASP A 15 0.18 -5.41 -13.74
C ASP A 15 0.29 -5.58 -12.22
N GLU A 16 0.72 -6.74 -11.74
CA GLU A 16 0.92 -7.03 -10.32
C GLU A 16 2.01 -6.15 -9.70
N GLU A 17 3.15 -5.98 -10.37
CA GLU A 17 4.21 -5.09 -9.92
C GLU A 17 3.75 -3.63 -9.87
N VAL A 18 2.90 -3.20 -10.82
CA VAL A 18 2.31 -1.85 -10.79
C VAL A 18 1.37 -1.69 -9.60
N LYS A 19 0.48 -2.66 -9.37
CA LYS A 19 -0.47 -2.64 -8.24
C LYS A 19 0.26 -2.65 -6.91
N LYS A 20 1.25 -3.52 -6.73
CA LYS A 20 2.10 -3.60 -5.53
C LYS A 20 2.76 -2.26 -5.23
N LYS A 21 3.33 -1.58 -6.24
CA LYS A 21 3.91 -0.24 -6.07
C LYS A 21 2.86 0.80 -5.69
N ALA A 22 1.69 0.77 -6.31
CA ALA A 22 0.60 1.67 -5.97
C ALA A 22 0.13 1.47 -4.52
N VAL A 23 0.02 0.22 -4.06
CA VAL A 23 -0.31 -0.11 -2.67
C VAL A 23 0.79 0.38 -1.71
N LYS A 24 2.08 0.13 -2.02
CA LYS A 24 3.21 0.64 -1.22
C LYS A 24 3.15 2.16 -1.01
N LEU A 25 2.78 2.91 -2.06
CA LEU A 25 2.62 4.36 -1.94
C LEU A 25 1.48 4.73 -0.99
N VAL A 26 0.34 4.05 -1.06
CA VAL A 26 -0.78 4.27 -0.12
C VAL A 26 -0.36 3.94 1.32
N VAL A 27 0.33 2.82 1.53
CA VAL A 27 0.86 2.43 2.86
C VAL A 27 1.83 3.48 3.40
N ALA A 28 2.73 4.01 2.58
CA ALA A 28 3.59 5.11 2.98
C ALA A 28 2.80 6.36 3.41
N HIS A 29 1.68 6.66 2.75
CA HIS A 29 0.78 7.73 3.18
C HIS A 29 0.02 7.42 4.47
N ILE A 30 -0.22 6.16 4.81
CA ILE A 30 -0.81 5.75 6.09
C ILE A 30 0.22 5.89 7.20
N LYS A 31 1.46 5.42 7.00
CA LYS A 31 2.58 5.57 7.95
C LYS A 31 2.83 7.02 8.35
N ARG A 32 2.75 7.96 7.40
CA ARG A 32 2.85 9.40 7.69
C ARG A 32 1.71 9.96 8.56
N LYS A 33 0.54 9.31 8.57
CA LYS A 33 -0.57 9.68 9.46
C LYS A 33 -0.37 9.07 10.85
N ALA A 34 0.18 7.85 10.90
CA ALA A 34 0.56 7.15 12.12
C ALA A 34 1.72 7.81 12.88
N SER A 35 2.43 8.78 12.30
CA SER A 35 3.42 9.57 13.05
C SER A 35 2.79 10.59 14.01
N GLN A 36 1.47 10.78 13.95
CA GLN A 36 0.70 11.55 14.93
C GLN A 36 0.13 10.55 15.93
N ASP A 37 0.26 10.80 17.24
CA ASP A 37 -0.32 9.93 18.26
C ASP A 37 -1.86 10.08 18.29
N PHE A 38 -2.56 8.97 18.43
CA PHE A 38 -4.03 8.94 18.54
C PHE A 38 -4.51 7.63 19.20
N SER A 39 -5.70 7.67 19.79
CA SER A 39 -6.30 6.49 20.42
C SER A 39 -6.62 5.40 19.37
N GLY A 40 -6.03 4.22 19.56
CA GLY A 40 -6.12 3.09 18.64
C GLY A 40 -4.93 2.94 17.68
N ILE A 41 -3.87 3.75 17.85
CA ILE A 41 -2.66 3.68 17.01
C ILE A 41 -1.97 2.31 17.02
N ASP A 42 -2.03 1.57 18.12
CA ASP A 42 -1.43 0.23 18.22
C ASP A 42 -2.05 -0.75 17.22
N TYR A 43 -3.36 -0.69 17.01
CA TYR A 43 -4.04 -1.50 16.00
C TYR A 43 -3.61 -1.13 14.58
N LEU A 44 -3.38 0.18 14.34
CA LEU A 44 -2.86 0.63 13.05
C LEU A 44 -1.42 0.15 12.83
N ASN A 45 -0.58 0.22 13.84
CA ASN A 45 0.82 -0.21 13.75
C ASN A 45 0.93 -1.71 13.50
N ALA A 46 0.16 -2.54 14.23
CA ALA A 46 0.10 -3.98 14.00
C ALA A 46 -0.34 -4.31 12.56
N TRP A 47 -1.39 -3.64 12.08
CA TRP A 47 -1.84 -3.80 10.70
C TRP A 47 -0.79 -3.36 9.66
N LEU A 48 -0.04 -2.29 9.94
CA LEU A 48 1.04 -1.81 9.06
C LEU A 48 2.18 -2.81 8.94
N GLU A 49 2.57 -3.45 10.05
CA GLU A 49 3.61 -4.49 10.07
C GLU A 49 3.20 -5.70 9.22
N GLU A 50 1.97 -6.20 9.39
CA GLU A 50 1.43 -7.29 8.57
C GLU A 50 1.37 -6.93 7.08
N MET A 51 0.96 -5.70 6.77
CA MET A 51 0.89 -5.20 5.39
C MET A 51 2.29 -5.07 4.77
N ASP A 52 3.28 -4.59 5.53
CA ASP A 52 4.67 -4.54 5.05
C ASP A 52 5.18 -5.95 4.73
N ALA A 53 4.93 -6.93 5.59
CA ALA A 53 5.31 -8.32 5.35
C ALA A 53 4.68 -8.89 4.06
N LEU A 54 3.40 -8.61 3.81
CA LEU A 54 2.74 -8.94 2.53
C LEU A 54 3.45 -8.27 1.34
N LEU A 55 3.83 -7.00 1.47
CA LEU A 55 4.44 -6.21 0.40
C LEU A 55 5.94 -6.49 0.21
N GLU A 56 6.55 -7.27 1.09
CA GLU A 56 7.92 -7.77 0.99
C GLU A 56 8.02 -9.11 0.23
N LYS A 57 6.95 -9.92 0.22
CA LYS A 57 6.87 -11.17 -0.57
C LYS A 57 7.28 -10.93 -2.02
N GLU A 58 7.93 -11.90 -2.67
CA GLU A 58 8.35 -11.74 -4.07
C GLU A 58 7.14 -11.50 -4.99
N GLU A 59 6.14 -12.38 -4.89
CA GLU A 59 4.85 -12.28 -5.58
C GLU A 59 3.83 -11.48 -4.76
N PHE A 60 2.97 -10.72 -5.44
CA PHE A 60 1.94 -9.91 -4.78
C PHE A 60 0.59 -10.65 -4.76
N ASP A 61 0.27 -11.26 -3.63
CA ASP A 61 -1.01 -11.96 -3.46
C ASP A 61 -2.18 -10.98 -3.27
N ILE A 62 -3.05 -10.92 -4.28
CA ILE A 62 -4.24 -10.05 -4.28
C ILE A 62 -5.29 -10.52 -3.25
N ARG A 63 -5.37 -11.82 -2.96
CA ARG A 63 -6.34 -12.36 -1.99
C ARG A 63 -5.96 -11.93 -0.57
N GLU A 64 -4.69 -12.11 -0.20
CA GLU A 64 -4.17 -11.63 1.08
C GLU A 64 -4.29 -10.11 1.20
N TYR A 65 -4.04 -9.37 0.12
CA TYR A 65 -4.29 -7.93 0.09
C TYR A 65 -5.75 -7.57 0.38
N HIS A 66 -6.71 -8.30 -0.19
CA HIS A 66 -8.13 -8.06 0.09
C HIS A 66 -8.49 -8.36 1.54
N GLU A 67 -7.88 -9.38 2.16
CA GLU A 67 -7.99 -9.66 3.59
C GLU A 67 -7.46 -8.50 4.43
N MET A 68 -6.24 -8.05 4.15
CA MET A 68 -5.64 -6.91 4.83
C MET A 68 -6.49 -5.65 4.69
N ARG A 69 -7.05 -5.38 3.51
CA ARG A 69 -7.93 -4.22 3.29
C ARG A 69 -9.25 -4.33 4.07
N ARG A 70 -9.78 -5.54 4.29
CA ARG A 70 -10.94 -5.74 5.18
C ARG A 70 -10.56 -5.47 6.62
N HIS A 71 -9.45 -6.03 7.09
CA HIS A 71 -8.93 -5.81 8.45
C HIS A 71 -8.63 -4.33 8.74
N PHE A 72 -8.17 -3.58 7.73
CA PHE A 72 -7.98 -2.13 7.85
C PHE A 72 -9.29 -1.39 8.16
N ASN A 73 -10.44 -1.90 7.73
CA ASN A 73 -11.73 -1.31 8.07
C ASN A 73 -11.99 -1.42 9.58
N ASP A 74 -11.61 -2.53 10.21
CA ASP A 74 -11.78 -2.72 11.66
C ASP A 74 -10.91 -1.73 12.45
N VAL A 75 -9.68 -1.46 11.98
CA VAL A 75 -8.81 -0.39 12.51
C VAL A 75 -9.46 1.00 12.39
N ILE A 76 -10.14 1.27 11.28
CA ILE A 76 -10.86 2.53 11.09
C ILE A 76 -12.01 2.65 12.11
N GLU A 77 -12.80 1.60 12.29
CA GLU A 77 -13.92 1.62 13.24
C GLU A 77 -13.45 1.74 14.70
N SER A 78 -12.28 1.20 15.06
CA SER A 78 -11.70 1.33 16.40
C SER A 78 -11.05 2.69 16.68
N THR A 79 -10.74 3.47 15.64
CA THR A 79 -10.14 4.81 15.77
C THR A 79 -11.18 5.79 16.30
N LEU A 80 -11.02 6.31 17.53
CA LEU A 80 -11.99 7.22 18.16
C LEU A 80 -11.92 8.66 17.63
N ASP A 81 -10.73 9.12 17.23
CA ASP A 81 -10.54 10.44 16.66
C ASP A 81 -11.24 10.54 15.29
N ALA A 82 -12.26 11.39 15.19
CA ALA A 82 -13.06 11.54 13.98
C ALA A 82 -12.26 12.04 12.77
N ASN A 83 -11.30 12.93 12.98
CA ASN A 83 -10.45 13.48 11.92
C ASN A 83 -9.49 12.39 11.41
N MET A 84 -8.86 11.63 12.31
CA MET A 84 -8.01 10.51 11.95
C MET A 84 -8.80 9.42 11.23
N ARG A 85 -9.98 9.05 11.76
CA ARG A 85 -10.89 8.08 11.13
C ARG A 85 -11.21 8.45 9.69
N MET A 86 -11.52 9.72 9.43
CA MET A 86 -11.77 10.22 8.08
C MET A 86 -10.55 10.05 7.17
N LYS A 87 -9.35 10.47 7.62
CA LYS A 87 -8.10 10.33 6.85
C LYS A 87 -7.73 8.87 6.57
N LEU A 88 -8.01 7.96 7.50
CA LEU A 88 -7.79 6.52 7.31
C LEU A 88 -8.81 5.95 6.31
N ARG A 89 -10.08 6.39 6.36
CA ARG A 89 -11.11 6.01 5.38
C ARG A 89 -10.77 6.45 3.96
N ASP A 90 -10.19 7.64 3.79
CA ASP A 90 -9.67 8.10 2.49
C ASP A 90 -8.54 7.19 1.97
N SER A 91 -7.70 6.71 2.90
CA SER A 91 -6.62 5.78 2.58
C SER A 91 -7.18 4.41 2.17
N TRP A 92 -8.23 3.92 2.85
CA TRP A 92 -8.93 2.67 2.49
C TRP A 92 -9.56 2.72 1.10
N TYR A 93 -10.12 3.87 0.71
CA TYR A 93 -10.61 4.08 -0.64
C TYR A 93 -9.48 4.10 -1.68
N SER A 94 -8.37 4.78 -1.36
CA SER A 94 -7.16 4.83 -2.20
C SER A 94 -6.53 3.46 -2.42
N MET A 95 -6.54 2.61 -1.38
CA MET A 95 -6.17 1.19 -1.47
C MET A 95 -7.03 0.46 -2.51
N GLY A 96 -8.35 0.66 -2.52
CA GLY A 96 -9.22 0.04 -3.54
C GLY A 96 -8.79 0.40 -4.96
N LYS A 97 -8.54 1.69 -5.21
CA LYS A 97 -8.08 2.18 -6.53
C LYS A 97 -6.68 1.73 -6.92
N ALA A 98 -5.84 1.34 -5.96
CA ALA A 98 -4.49 0.88 -6.26
C ALA A 98 -4.51 -0.39 -7.12
N LEU A 99 -5.54 -1.24 -6.98
CA LEU A 99 -5.71 -2.44 -7.79
C LEU A 99 -6.20 -2.18 -9.22
N ASP A 100 -6.74 -1.00 -9.50
CA ASP A 100 -7.17 -0.62 -10.85
C ASP A 100 -5.99 -0.26 -11.77
N LYS A 101 -4.79 -0.11 -11.19
CA LYS A 101 -3.59 0.24 -11.94
C LYS A 101 -3.14 -0.92 -12.82
N LYS A 102 -2.71 -0.58 -14.04
CA LYS A 102 -2.22 -1.52 -15.04
C LYS A 102 -0.89 -1.02 -15.62
N ALA A 103 -0.07 -1.95 -16.07
CA ALA A 103 1.15 -1.64 -16.80
C ALA A 103 0.82 -0.89 -18.09
N LYS A 104 1.62 0.14 -18.38
CA LYS A 104 1.52 0.84 -19.66
C LYS A 104 1.99 -0.12 -20.74
N ARG A 105 1.11 -0.40 -21.71
CA ARG A 105 1.49 -1.06 -22.96
C ARG A 105 2.26 -0.01 -23.77
N TYR A 106 3.56 -0.25 -23.97
CA TYR A 106 4.42 0.59 -24.82
C TYR A 106 4.36 0.11 -26.26
#